data_AF-A0AAJ6PCR5-F1
#
_entry.id   AF-A0AAJ6PCR5-F1
#
_cell.length_a   1.000
_cell.length_b   1.000
_cell.length_c   1.000
_cell.angle_alpha   90.00
_cell.angle_beta   90.00
_cell.angle_gamma   90.00
#
_symmetry.space_group_name_H-M   'P 1'
#
loop_
_entity.id
_entity.type
_entity.pdbx_description
1 polymer ?
#
loop_
_entity_poly.entity_id
_entity_poly.type
_entity_poly.pdbx_seq_one_letter_code
_entity_poly.pdbx_strand_id
1 'polypeptide(L)'
;MAYITQTQQALDQQAIAQQELDSLLEAQAQTVAPSKDPLTDRDRTIIATIVNQSDYPHDCQPQNVVTIWINEDNIVWVKMTHGFARFNKEPFKAAVAQVKASLPETPRERNERLSAELETACSKFGLWHGQVDWLSFSTKVFRGKDLVGFVGCTDEGWYGRRYQYSPNQQADSAEAALTSLRVRVAVAA
;
A
#
# COMPACT_ATOMS: atom_id res chain seq x y z
N MET A 1 42.98 42.74 7.24
CA MET A 1 41.73 42.62 8.03
C MET A 1 40.53 42.06 7.26
N ALA A 2 40.64 41.69 5.96
CA ALA A 2 39.51 41.16 5.18
C ALA A 2 39.22 39.65 5.39
N TYR A 3 40.22 38.87 5.80
CA TYR A 3 40.09 37.41 5.95
C TYR A 3 39.18 36.98 7.11
N ILE A 4 39.10 37.77 8.18
CA ILE A 4 38.27 37.41 9.36
C ILE A 4 36.77 37.61 9.03
N THR A 5 36.45 38.63 8.24
CA THR A 5 35.08 38.96 7.84
C THR A 5 34.48 37.92 6.89
N GLN A 6 35.26 37.40 5.95
CA GLN A 6 34.80 36.35 5.01
C GLN A 6 34.51 35.03 5.72
N THR A 7 35.32 34.63 6.71
CA THR A 7 35.09 33.39 7.46
C THR A 7 33.86 33.49 8.36
N GLN A 8 33.62 34.66 8.96
CA GLN A 8 32.44 34.90 9.78
C GLN A 8 31.15 34.87 8.93
N GLN A 9 31.15 35.49 7.75
CA GLN A 9 30.00 35.47 6.84
C GLN A 9 29.65 34.04 6.35
N ALA A 10 30.66 33.20 6.11
CA ALA A 10 30.43 31.81 5.69
C ALA A 10 29.80 30.96 6.82
N LEU A 11 30.22 31.18 8.07
CA LEU A 11 29.65 30.51 9.24
C LEU A 11 28.20 30.93 9.49
N ASP A 12 27.91 32.22 9.32
CA ASP A 12 26.55 32.75 9.50
C ASP A 12 25.59 32.20 8.41
N GLN A 13 26.04 32.09 7.16
CA GLN A 13 25.25 31.46 6.09
C GLN A 13 25.00 29.97 6.32
N GLN A 14 25.98 29.24 6.84
CA GLN A 14 25.83 27.82 7.16
C GLN A 14 24.83 27.61 8.31
N ALA A 15 24.84 28.49 9.32
CA ALA A 15 23.88 28.44 10.42
C ALA A 15 22.43 28.67 9.95
N ILE A 16 22.24 29.62 9.02
CA ILE A 16 20.92 29.90 8.42
C ILE A 16 20.43 28.68 7.62
N ALA A 17 21.28 28.10 6.77
CA ALA A 17 20.92 26.93 5.97
C ALA A 17 20.57 25.70 6.83
N GLN A 18 21.28 25.51 7.96
CA GLN A 18 20.99 24.43 8.89
C GLN A 18 19.63 24.63 9.56
N GLN A 19 19.32 25.86 9.99
CA GLN A 19 18.05 26.18 10.62
C GLN A 19 16.86 26.04 9.65
N GLU A 20 17.04 26.39 8.38
CA GLU A 20 16.05 26.16 7.32
C GLU A 20 15.82 24.67 7.09
N LEU A 21 16.88 23.87 7.03
CA LEU A 21 16.78 22.41 6.89
C LEU A 21 16.06 21.78 8.07
N ASP A 22 16.40 22.17 9.30
CA ASP A 22 15.77 21.66 10.51
C ASP A 22 14.27 22.02 10.54
N SER A 23 13.92 23.24 10.13
CA SER A 23 12.51 23.67 10.01
C SER A 23 11.74 22.86 8.97
N LEU A 24 12.36 22.54 7.82
CA LEU A 24 11.75 21.71 6.78
C LEU A 24 11.59 20.25 7.24
N LEU A 25 12.55 19.73 8.00
CA LEU A 25 12.49 18.39 8.58
C LEU A 25 11.40 18.29 9.66
N GLU A 26 11.25 19.31 10.51
CA GLU A 26 10.16 19.39 11.49
C GLU A 26 8.78 19.48 10.81
N ALA A 27 8.65 20.28 9.75
CA ALA A 27 7.43 20.36 8.97
C ALA A 27 7.07 19.00 8.32
N GLN A 28 8.06 18.30 7.76
CA GLN A 28 7.87 16.94 7.24
C GLN A 28 7.50 15.96 8.37
N ALA A 29 8.15 16.02 9.53
CA ALA A 29 7.84 15.16 10.67
C ALA A 29 6.40 15.35 11.17
N GLN A 30 5.86 16.58 11.12
CA GLN A 30 4.45 16.85 11.46
C GLN A 30 3.48 16.28 10.41
N THR A 31 3.84 16.27 9.12
CA THR A 31 3.01 15.61 8.09
C THR A 31 3.00 14.08 8.18
N VAL A 32 3.99 13.48 8.86
CA VAL A 32 4.12 12.02 9.06
C VAL A 32 3.61 11.57 10.43
N ALA A 33 3.24 12.51 11.32
CA ALA A 33 2.64 12.16 12.60
C ALA A 33 1.34 11.35 12.35
N PRO A 34 1.17 10.17 12.97
CA PRO A 34 -0.04 9.38 12.79
C PRO A 34 -1.25 10.23 13.17
N SER A 35 -2.20 10.34 12.24
CA SER A 35 -3.46 11.02 12.50
C SER A 35 -4.07 10.46 13.79
N LYS A 36 -4.49 11.35 14.70
CA LYS A 36 -5.27 10.95 15.88
C LYS A 36 -6.62 10.33 15.50
N ASP A 37 -7.05 10.55 14.26
CA ASP A 37 -8.23 9.95 13.69
C ASP A 37 -7.92 8.53 13.22
N PRO A 38 -8.59 7.50 13.77
CA PRO A 38 -8.36 6.11 13.38
C PRO A 38 -8.91 5.78 11.98
N LEU A 39 -9.69 6.67 11.34
CA LEU A 39 -10.31 6.44 10.04
C LEU A 39 -9.69 7.32 8.96
N THR A 40 -9.36 6.70 7.82
CA THR A 40 -8.97 7.44 6.61
C THR A 40 -10.20 7.97 5.86
N ASP A 41 -10.01 8.95 4.96
CA ASP A 41 -11.09 9.45 4.09
C ASP A 41 -11.72 8.33 3.25
N ARG A 42 -10.93 7.33 2.84
CA ARG A 42 -11.41 6.16 2.13
C ARG A 42 -12.30 5.29 3.03
N ASP A 43 -11.89 5.06 4.27
CA ASP A 43 -12.72 4.30 5.23
C ASP A 43 -14.06 5.00 5.47
N ARG A 44 -14.03 6.32 5.64
CA ARG A 44 -15.22 7.16 5.80
C ARG A 44 -16.16 7.06 4.59
N THR A 45 -15.58 7.05 3.38
CA THR A 45 -16.34 6.88 2.13
C THR A 45 -17.00 5.51 2.07
N ILE A 46 -16.27 4.45 2.39
CA ILE A 46 -16.80 3.09 2.42
C ILE A 46 -17.93 2.96 3.45
N ILE A 47 -17.70 3.44 4.67
CA ILE A 47 -18.68 3.37 5.77
C ILE A 47 -19.94 4.16 5.42
N ALA A 48 -19.81 5.40 4.94
CA ALA A 48 -20.96 6.22 4.54
C ALA A 48 -21.79 5.54 3.43
N THR A 49 -21.12 4.93 2.45
CA THR A 49 -21.78 4.17 1.38
C THR A 49 -22.60 3.01 1.93
N ILE A 50 -22.04 2.22 2.86
CA ILE A 50 -22.75 1.08 3.48
C ILE A 50 -23.93 1.58 4.33
N VAL A 51 -23.75 2.66 5.09
CA VAL A 51 -24.81 3.26 5.91
C VAL A 51 -25.97 3.75 5.04
N ASN A 52 -25.70 4.38 3.89
CA ASN A 52 -26.74 4.84 2.96
C ASN A 52 -27.51 3.70 2.27
N GLN A 53 -26.93 2.49 2.24
CA GLN A 53 -27.60 1.29 1.71
C GLN A 53 -28.41 0.54 2.78
N SER A 54 -28.41 1.04 4.02
CA SER A 54 -29.07 0.42 5.17
C SER A 54 -30.41 1.08 5.50
N ASP A 55 -31.02 0.67 6.62
CA ASP A 55 -32.23 1.27 7.19
C ASP A 55 -31.95 2.55 7.99
N TYR A 56 -30.73 3.08 7.94
CA TYR A 56 -30.37 4.33 8.63
C TYR A 56 -31.16 5.53 8.04
N PRO A 57 -31.81 6.36 8.87
CA PRO A 57 -32.83 7.31 8.41
C PRO A 57 -32.29 8.60 7.77
N HIS A 58 -30.97 8.76 7.67
CA HIS A 58 -30.34 9.98 7.15
C HIS A 58 -29.38 9.64 6.02
N ASP A 59 -29.38 10.46 4.96
CA ASP A 59 -28.30 10.45 3.97
C ASP A 59 -26.99 10.90 4.64
N CYS A 60 -25.96 10.08 4.46
CA CYS A 60 -24.70 10.19 5.16
C CYS A 60 -23.58 10.47 4.17
N GLN A 61 -22.86 11.55 4.42
CA GLN A 61 -21.62 11.87 3.71
C GLN A 61 -20.41 11.32 4.48
N PRO A 62 -19.24 11.11 3.84
CA PRO A 62 -18.05 10.59 4.50
C PRO A 62 -17.65 11.39 5.76
N GLN A 63 -17.75 12.73 5.70
CA GLN A 63 -17.49 13.63 6.82
C GLN A 63 -18.46 13.47 8.00
N ASN A 64 -19.61 12.83 7.80
CA ASN A 64 -20.56 12.56 8.89
C ASN A 64 -20.16 11.34 9.71
N VAL A 65 -19.30 10.46 9.20
CA VAL A 65 -18.73 9.37 10.00
C VAL A 65 -17.89 10.00 11.12
N VAL A 66 -17.91 9.45 12.33
CA VAL A 66 -17.07 9.94 13.43
C VAL A 66 -16.07 8.86 13.81
N THR A 67 -16.58 7.66 14.12
CA THR A 67 -15.76 6.51 14.49
C THR A 67 -16.56 5.21 14.33
N ILE A 68 -15.87 4.08 14.42
CA ILE A 68 -16.44 2.73 14.32
C ILE A 68 -15.81 1.84 15.41
N TRP A 69 -16.60 0.95 16.00
CA TRP A 69 -16.10 -0.09 16.90
C TRP A 69 -16.96 -1.34 16.84
N ILE A 70 -16.42 -2.44 17.36
CA ILE A 70 -17.11 -3.72 17.45
C ILE A 70 -17.25 -4.06 18.93
N ASN A 71 -18.47 -4.40 19.37
CA ASN A 71 -18.70 -4.85 20.74
C ASN A 71 -18.57 -6.38 20.87
N GLU A 72 -18.72 -6.90 22.09
CA GLU A 72 -18.60 -8.34 22.40
C GLU A 72 -19.64 -9.19 21.67
N ASP A 73 -20.79 -8.62 21.31
CA ASP A 73 -21.88 -9.28 20.59
C ASP A 73 -21.64 -9.39 19.07
N ASN A 74 -20.43 -9.08 18.59
CA ASN A 74 -20.11 -8.98 17.15
C ASN A 74 -21.04 -8.01 16.38
N ILE A 75 -21.47 -6.94 17.04
CA ILE A 75 -22.18 -5.83 16.41
C ILE A 75 -21.18 -4.71 16.13
N VAL A 76 -21.16 -4.29 14.87
CA VAL A 76 -20.42 -3.12 14.40
C VAL A 76 -21.29 -1.90 14.68
N TRP A 77 -20.76 -0.99 15.49
CA TRP A 77 -21.35 0.31 15.74
C TRP A 77 -20.61 1.38 14.95
N VAL A 78 -21.37 2.18 14.21
CA VAL A 78 -20.85 3.34 13.48
C VAL A 78 -21.46 4.58 14.12
N LYS A 79 -20.61 5.43 14.70
CA LYS A 79 -21.03 6.75 15.17
C LYS A 79 -20.99 7.72 14.02
N MET A 80 -22.12 8.38 13.79
CA MET A 80 -22.29 9.47 12.84
C MET A 80 -22.49 10.79 13.61
N THR A 81 -22.36 11.93 12.93
CA THR A 81 -22.73 13.25 13.48
C THR A 81 -24.21 13.34 13.85
N HIS A 82 -25.05 12.52 13.19
CA HIS A 82 -26.51 12.52 13.35
C HIS A 82 -27.05 11.39 14.24
N GLY A 83 -26.20 10.49 14.74
CA GLY A 83 -26.65 9.32 15.50
C GLY A 83 -25.74 8.11 15.38
N PHE A 84 -26.31 6.91 15.52
CA PHE A 84 -25.58 5.65 15.47
C PHE A 84 -26.26 4.67 14.53
N ALA A 85 -25.46 4.01 13.68
CA ALA A 85 -25.88 2.86 12.90
C ALA A 85 -25.28 1.58 13.50
N ARG A 86 -26.00 0.46 13.37
CA ARG A 86 -25.58 -0.84 13.90
C ARG A 86 -25.68 -1.91 12.82
N PHE A 87 -24.68 -2.77 12.75
CA PHE A 87 -24.62 -3.84 11.75
C PHE A 87 -24.11 -5.13 12.36
N ASN A 88 -24.57 -6.26 11.84
CA ASN A 88 -23.91 -7.53 12.13
C ASN A 88 -22.53 -7.56 11.47
N LYS A 89 -21.51 -8.04 12.20
CA LYS A 89 -20.10 -8.02 11.75
C LYS A 89 -19.85 -8.71 10.41
N GLU A 90 -20.32 -9.95 10.22
CA GLU A 90 -20.03 -10.69 8.98
C GLU A 90 -20.70 -10.05 7.75
N PRO A 91 -22.00 -9.67 7.78
CA PRO A 91 -22.60 -8.89 6.70
C PRO A 91 -21.90 -7.57 6.43
N PHE A 92 -21.50 -6.83 7.47
CA PHE A 92 -20.79 -5.56 7.31
C PHE A 92 -19.43 -5.77 6.64
N LYS A 93 -18.68 -6.80 7.03
CA LYS A 93 -17.40 -7.16 6.41
C LYS A 93 -17.57 -7.49 4.93
N ALA A 94 -18.63 -8.21 4.56
CA ALA A 94 -18.95 -8.49 3.16
C ALA A 94 -19.29 -7.20 2.38
N ALA A 95 -20.09 -6.31 2.96
CA ALA A 95 -20.42 -5.01 2.36
C ALA A 95 -19.17 -4.13 2.17
N VAL A 96 -18.25 -4.10 3.14
CA VAL A 96 -16.94 -3.43 3.01
C VAL A 96 -16.16 -3.97 1.81
N ALA A 97 -16.08 -5.29 1.65
CA ALA A 97 -15.38 -5.90 0.52
C ALA A 97 -16.03 -5.54 -0.83
N GLN A 98 -17.37 -5.53 -0.89
CA GLN A 98 -18.11 -5.14 -2.10
C GLN A 98 -17.88 -3.68 -2.47
N VAL A 99 -17.97 -2.77 -1.51
CA VAL A 99 -17.72 -1.34 -1.77
C VAL A 99 -16.27 -1.10 -2.15
N LYS A 100 -15.30 -1.75 -1.49
CA LYS A 100 -13.88 -1.67 -1.87
C LYS A 100 -13.63 -2.08 -3.32
N ALA A 101 -14.30 -3.14 -3.79
CA ALA A 101 -14.18 -3.61 -5.17
C ALA A 101 -14.74 -2.62 -6.20
N SER A 102 -15.65 -1.73 -5.80
CA SER A 102 -16.19 -0.67 -6.66
C SER A 102 -15.34 0.60 -6.71
N LEU A 103 -14.45 0.77 -5.73
CA LEU A 103 -13.55 1.92 -5.65
C LEU A 103 -12.25 1.62 -6.42
N PRO A 104 -11.55 2.66 -6.93
CA PRO A 104 -10.22 2.49 -7.49
C PRO A 104 -9.30 1.78 -6.50
N GLU A 105 -8.57 0.76 -6.99
CA GLU A 105 -7.62 -0.04 -6.20
C GLU A 105 -6.50 0.87 -5.67
N THR A 106 -6.20 0.80 -4.37
CA THR A 106 -5.03 1.51 -3.83
C THR A 106 -3.73 0.81 -4.26
N PRO A 107 -2.58 1.51 -4.30
CA PRO A 107 -1.29 0.88 -4.60
C PRO A 107 -0.98 -0.33 -3.69
N ARG A 108 -1.39 -0.25 -2.42
CA ARG A 108 -1.26 -1.34 -1.46
C ARG A 108 -2.14 -2.54 -1.83
N GLU A 109 -3.44 -2.32 -2.09
CA GLU A 109 -4.37 -3.39 -2.48
C GLU A 109 -3.91 -4.06 -3.79
N ARG A 110 -3.42 -3.27 -4.75
CA ARG A 110 -2.81 -3.75 -5.99
C ARG A 110 -1.61 -4.66 -5.71
N ASN A 111 -0.69 -4.18 -4.88
CA ASN A 111 0.52 -4.94 -4.57
C ASN A 111 0.22 -6.21 -3.77
N GLU A 112 -0.77 -6.19 -2.87
CA GLU A 112 -1.26 -7.38 -2.15
C GLU A 112 -1.83 -8.42 -3.13
N ARG A 113 -2.66 -7.99 -4.09
CA ARG A 113 -3.21 -8.87 -5.13
C ARG A 113 -2.12 -9.45 -6.03
N LEU A 114 -1.20 -8.63 -6.53
CA LEU A 114 -0.08 -9.08 -7.36
C LEU A 114 0.83 -10.03 -6.57
N SER A 115 1.00 -9.82 -5.26
CA SER A 115 1.79 -10.71 -4.39
C SER A 115 1.17 -12.10 -4.33
N ALA A 116 -0.15 -12.18 -4.15
CA ALA A 116 -0.87 -13.46 -4.14
C ALA A 116 -0.78 -14.19 -5.50
N GLU A 117 -0.84 -13.43 -6.61
CA GLU A 117 -0.66 -13.99 -7.96
C GLU A 117 0.77 -14.55 -8.13
N LEU A 118 1.79 -13.81 -7.70
CA LEU A 118 3.18 -14.24 -7.74
C LEU A 118 3.43 -15.46 -6.85
N GLU A 119 2.84 -15.53 -5.66
CA GLU A 119 2.98 -16.66 -4.74
C GLU A 119 2.39 -17.94 -5.35
N THR A 120 1.21 -17.82 -5.96
CA THR A 120 0.55 -18.92 -6.67
C THR A 120 1.42 -19.42 -7.83
N ALA A 121 1.96 -18.49 -8.62
CA ALA A 121 2.86 -18.83 -9.71
C ALA A 121 4.16 -19.46 -9.20
N CYS A 122 4.83 -18.86 -8.21
CA CYS A 122 6.05 -19.39 -7.61
C CYS A 122 5.86 -20.83 -7.11
N SER A 123 4.73 -21.12 -6.45
CA SER A 123 4.39 -22.46 -5.98
C SER A 123 4.33 -23.47 -7.13
N LYS A 124 3.73 -23.11 -8.28
CA LYS A 124 3.69 -23.94 -9.49
C LYS A 124 5.08 -24.23 -10.07
N PHE A 125 6.00 -23.28 -9.94
CA PHE A 125 7.37 -23.41 -10.45
C PHE A 125 8.38 -23.96 -9.42
N GLY A 126 7.95 -24.25 -8.19
CA GLY A 126 8.83 -24.66 -7.09
C GLY A 126 9.83 -23.58 -6.69
N LEU A 127 9.38 -22.32 -6.69
CA LEU A 127 10.18 -21.14 -6.40
C LEU A 127 9.70 -20.43 -5.13
N TRP A 128 10.57 -19.62 -4.55
CA TRP A 128 10.28 -18.75 -3.41
C TRP A 128 10.48 -17.29 -3.82
N HIS A 129 9.59 -16.39 -3.41
CA HIS A 129 9.75 -14.96 -3.62
C HIS A 129 10.26 -14.27 -2.35
N GLY A 130 11.01 -13.18 -2.53
CA GLY A 130 11.48 -12.33 -1.44
C GLY A 130 10.39 -11.38 -0.93
N GLN A 131 10.81 -10.42 -0.10
CA GLN A 131 9.96 -9.31 0.32
C GLN A 131 9.60 -8.44 -0.89
N VAL A 132 8.35 -7.97 -0.92
CA VAL A 132 7.82 -7.04 -1.91
C VAL A 132 7.85 -5.63 -1.32
N ASP A 133 8.41 -4.67 -2.05
CA ASP A 133 8.37 -3.26 -1.65
C ASP A 133 6.94 -2.72 -1.82
N TRP A 134 6.46 -1.96 -0.83
CA TRP A 134 5.12 -1.39 -0.88
C TRP A 134 5.00 -0.25 -1.91
N LEU A 135 6.13 0.37 -2.31
CA LEU A 135 6.19 1.39 -3.36
C LEU A 135 6.36 0.80 -4.76
N SER A 136 6.93 -0.40 -4.87
CA SER A 136 7.18 -1.03 -6.16
C SER A 136 6.99 -2.54 -6.07
N PHE A 137 6.16 -3.08 -6.95
CA PHE A 137 5.95 -4.52 -7.01
C PHE A 137 7.13 -5.17 -7.72
N SER A 138 8.26 -5.36 -7.03
CA SER A 138 9.43 -6.06 -7.56
C SER A 138 10.07 -6.88 -6.45
N THR A 139 10.41 -8.13 -6.75
CA THR A 139 11.05 -9.01 -5.78
C THR A 139 12.03 -9.99 -6.42
N LYS A 140 12.91 -10.54 -5.58
CA LYS A 140 13.84 -11.61 -5.96
C LYS A 140 13.10 -12.94 -5.95
N VAL A 141 13.41 -13.79 -6.91
CA VAL A 141 12.86 -15.15 -6.98
C VAL A 141 13.98 -16.16 -6.88
N PHE A 142 13.80 -17.17 -6.03
CA PHE A 142 14.81 -18.15 -5.68
C PHE A 142 14.34 -19.57 -5.95
N ARG A 143 15.28 -20.45 -6.30
CA ARG A 143 15.11 -21.91 -6.30
C ARG A 143 16.04 -22.49 -5.25
N GLY A 144 15.50 -22.92 -4.11
CA GLY A 144 16.32 -23.24 -2.95
C GLY A 144 17.10 -22.00 -2.49
N LYS A 145 18.43 -22.03 -2.57
CA LYS A 145 19.31 -20.90 -2.25
C LYS A 145 19.75 -20.08 -3.47
N ASP A 146 19.48 -20.56 -4.68
CA ASP A 146 19.96 -19.95 -5.90
C ASP A 146 19.02 -18.84 -6.36
N LEU A 147 19.56 -17.63 -6.57
CA LEU A 147 18.82 -16.52 -7.17
C LEU A 147 18.58 -16.83 -8.65
N VAL A 148 17.30 -16.92 -9.02
CA VAL A 148 16.86 -17.18 -10.40
C VAL A 148 16.76 -15.88 -11.17
N GLY A 149 16.32 -14.81 -10.51
CA GLY A 149 16.17 -13.49 -11.10
C GLY A 149 15.25 -12.61 -10.26
N PHE A 150 14.65 -11.63 -10.93
CA PHE A 150 13.71 -10.70 -10.35
C PHE A 150 12.44 -10.70 -11.17
N VAL A 151 11.31 -10.60 -10.48
CA VAL A 151 9.99 -10.44 -11.09
C VAL A 151 9.35 -9.22 -10.48
N GLY A 152 8.64 -8.45 -11.29
CA GLY A 152 7.85 -7.35 -10.83
C GLY A 152 6.69 -7.00 -11.76
N CYS A 153 5.98 -5.93 -11.44
CA CYS A 153 4.89 -5.38 -12.21
C CYS A 153 4.97 -3.86 -12.20
N THR A 154 4.93 -3.26 -13.38
CA THR A 154 4.78 -1.80 -13.57
C THR A 154 3.43 -1.51 -14.23
N ASP A 155 3.20 -0.24 -14.59
CA ASP A 155 2.01 0.15 -15.35
C ASP A 155 1.98 -0.44 -16.77
N GLU A 156 3.13 -0.91 -17.27
CA GLU A 156 3.26 -1.62 -18.57
C GLU A 156 2.94 -3.12 -18.46
N GLY A 157 2.72 -3.63 -17.24
CA GLY A 157 2.42 -5.05 -16.98
C GLY A 157 3.51 -5.76 -16.18
N TRP A 158 3.46 -7.09 -16.21
CA TRP A 158 4.42 -7.94 -15.51
C TRP A 158 5.77 -7.92 -16.23
N TYR A 159 6.86 -8.06 -15.49
CA TYR A 159 8.18 -8.23 -16.10
C TYR A 159 9.05 -9.22 -15.34
N GLY A 160 9.93 -9.87 -16.09
CA GLY A 160 11.05 -10.65 -15.58
C GLY A 160 12.39 -10.03 -15.97
N ARG A 161 13.36 -10.04 -15.06
CA ARG A 161 14.75 -9.72 -15.39
C ARG A 161 15.71 -10.67 -14.69
N ARG A 162 16.75 -11.10 -15.39
CA ARG A 162 17.70 -12.09 -14.86
C ARG A 162 18.70 -11.48 -13.89
N TYR A 163 19.18 -10.28 -14.20
CA TYR A 163 20.11 -9.52 -13.36
C TYR A 163 19.52 -8.14 -13.05
N GLN A 164 20.03 -7.48 -12.00
CA GLN A 164 19.53 -6.19 -11.53
C GLN A 164 19.53 -5.10 -12.62
N TYR A 165 20.51 -5.14 -13.53
CA TYR A 165 20.67 -4.18 -14.63
C TYR A 165 20.27 -4.75 -15.99
N SER A 166 19.63 -5.92 -16.04
CA SER A 166 19.11 -6.45 -17.30
C SER A 166 17.87 -5.67 -17.74
N PRO A 167 17.64 -5.54 -19.05
CA PRO A 167 16.38 -5.02 -19.57
C PRO A 167 15.20 -5.85 -19.04
N ASN A 168 14.09 -5.17 -18.75
CA ASN A 168 12.85 -5.81 -18.37
C ASN A 168 12.29 -6.60 -19.56
N GLN A 169 11.96 -7.86 -19.35
CA GLN A 169 11.20 -8.66 -20.30
C GLN A 169 9.73 -8.59 -19.88
N GLN A 170 8.95 -7.76 -20.58
CA GLN A 170 7.53 -7.58 -20.32
C GLN A 170 6.74 -8.87 -20.61
N ALA A 171 5.67 -9.06 -19.86
CA ALA A 171 4.85 -10.25 -19.83
C ALA A 171 3.41 -9.90 -19.44
N ASP A 172 2.46 -10.69 -19.92
CA ASP A 172 1.04 -10.47 -19.66
C ASP A 172 0.58 -11.02 -18.30
N SER A 173 1.43 -11.81 -17.61
CA SER A 173 1.11 -12.44 -16.33
C SER A 173 2.35 -12.78 -15.50
N ALA A 174 2.16 -13.05 -14.21
CA ALA A 174 3.22 -13.51 -13.32
C ALA A 174 3.88 -14.81 -13.84
N GLU A 175 3.10 -15.75 -14.37
CA GLU A 175 3.61 -17.01 -14.91
C GLU A 175 4.47 -16.79 -16.17
N ALA A 176 4.05 -15.87 -17.05
CA ALA A 176 4.81 -15.53 -18.25
C ALA A 176 6.14 -14.84 -17.87
N ALA A 177 6.13 -13.96 -16.86
CA ALA A 177 7.34 -13.34 -16.32
C ALA A 177 8.30 -14.38 -15.70
N LEU A 178 7.81 -15.38 -14.97
CA LEU A 178 8.64 -16.47 -14.44
C LEU A 178 9.20 -17.37 -15.56
N THR A 179 8.40 -17.61 -16.59
CA THR A 179 8.81 -18.41 -17.76
C THR A 179 9.92 -17.69 -18.54
N SER A 180 9.90 -16.36 -18.62
CA SER A 180 10.95 -15.56 -19.29
C SER A 180 12.32 -15.71 -18.63
N LEU A 181 12.34 -16.00 -17.33
CA LEU A 181 13.55 -16.37 -16.56
C LEU A 181 14.09 -17.77 -16.91
N ARG A 182 13.51 -18.44 -17.92
CA ARG A 182 13.81 -19.81 -18.37
C ARG A 182 13.61 -20.86 -17.28
N VAL A 183 12.70 -20.59 -16.34
CA VAL A 183 12.26 -21.53 -15.34
C VAL A 183 11.25 -22.48 -15.99
N ARG A 184 11.48 -23.79 -15.83
CA ARG A 184 10.49 -24.81 -16.23
C ARG A 184 9.63 -25.17 -15.02
N VAL A 185 8.34 -25.39 -15.28
CA VAL A 185 7.38 -25.93 -14.29
C VAL A 185 7.91 -27.26 -13.76
N ALA A 186 7.89 -27.44 -12.44
CA ALA A 186 8.18 -28.73 -11.85
C ALA A 186 7.01 -29.67 -12.18
N VAL A 187 7.23 -30.63 -13.08
CA VAL A 187 6.25 -31.68 -13.36
C VAL A 187 6.36 -32.68 -12.20
N ALA A 188 5.28 -32.88 -11.45
CA ALA A 188 5.21 -33.94 -10.45
C ALA A 188 5.48 -35.28 -11.14
N ALA A 189 6.50 -36.00 -10.66
CA ALA A 189 6.84 -37.36 -11.08
C ALA A 189 5.98 -38.38 -10.34
#